data_AF-A0AAJ3YXF6-F1
#
_entry.id   AF-A0AAJ3YXF6-F1
#
_cell.length_a   1.000
_cell.length_b   1.000
_cell.length_c   1.000
_cell.angle_alpha   90.00
_cell.angle_beta   90.00
_cell.angle_gamma   90.00
#
_symmetry.space_group_name_H-M   'P 1'
#
loop_
_entity.id
_entity.type
_entity.pdbx_description
1 polymer ?
#
loop_
_entity_poly.entity_id
_entity_poly.type
_entity_poly.pdbx_seq_one_letter_code
_entity_poly.pdbx_strand_id
1 'polypeptide(L)'
;MNSSVATMAGSINASLVPVANILFDTLLALELALETSAASIKGTGNLFLGLAVPAKLFGMFSDWDEKIKSAIDHVVKPLDEIAETIEGVRKAVGNLISFLPCFVYKFKPYIDNAIFEQIHFNSVNLYNTAAVSILEETELLFQDIVFQLSNQKAKAITALCNASKDILKNIKLLRADVKRGTL
;
A
#
# COMPACT_ATOMS: atom_id res chain seq x y z
N MET A 1 7.90 -6.21 -18.35
CA MET A 1 7.09 -5.93 -17.14
C MET A 1 7.33 -4.47 -16.75
N ASN A 2 6.29 -3.64 -16.67
CA ASN A 2 6.44 -2.22 -16.27
C ASN A 2 7.02 -2.15 -14.87
N SER A 3 8.23 -1.61 -14.75
CA SER A 3 8.98 -1.47 -13.48
C SER A 3 8.16 -0.74 -12.42
N SER A 4 7.37 0.26 -12.80
CA SER A 4 6.56 1.08 -11.89
C SER A 4 5.50 0.27 -11.12
N VAL A 5 4.83 -0.70 -11.76
CA VAL A 5 3.78 -1.50 -11.10
C VAL A 5 4.40 -2.50 -10.11
N ALA A 6 5.55 -3.06 -10.46
CA ALA A 6 6.30 -3.92 -9.55
C ALA A 6 6.84 -3.13 -8.35
N THR A 7 7.33 -1.91 -8.57
CA THR A 7 7.75 -1.00 -7.49
C THR A 7 6.59 -0.62 -6.58
N MET A 8 5.42 -0.26 -7.14
CA MET A 8 4.22 0.04 -6.35
C MET A 8 3.75 -1.16 -5.51
N ALA A 9 3.73 -2.36 -6.10
CA ALA A 9 3.40 -3.59 -5.38
C ALA A 9 4.41 -3.86 -4.25
N GLY A 10 5.71 -3.66 -4.51
CA GLY A 10 6.77 -3.77 -3.52
C GLY A 10 6.58 -2.80 -2.36
N SER A 11 6.33 -1.51 -2.64
CA SER A 11 6.11 -0.49 -1.61
C SER A 11 4.85 -0.74 -0.79
N ILE A 12 3.74 -1.11 -1.42
CA ILE A 12 2.48 -1.43 -0.72
C ILE A 12 2.67 -2.62 0.21
N ASN A 13 3.32 -3.69 -0.26
CA ASN A 13 3.61 -4.84 0.60
C ASN A 13 4.54 -4.46 1.75
N ALA A 14 5.61 -3.72 1.48
CA ALA A 14 6.58 -3.31 2.49
C ALA A 14 5.95 -2.43 3.59
N SER A 15 4.91 -1.65 3.27
CA SER A 15 4.24 -0.79 4.25
C SER A 15 3.05 -1.46 4.95
N LEU A 16 2.18 -2.18 4.22
CA LEU A 16 0.92 -2.68 4.76
C LEU A 16 1.03 -4.06 5.41
N VAL A 17 1.90 -4.95 4.90
CA VAL A 17 2.05 -6.30 5.47
C VAL A 17 2.53 -6.25 6.93
N PRO A 18 3.54 -5.44 7.31
CA PRO A 18 3.96 -5.35 8.71
C PRO A 18 2.84 -4.86 9.63
N VAL A 19 2.07 -3.85 9.20
CA VAL A 19 0.95 -3.30 9.99
C VAL A 19 -0.15 -4.35 10.17
N ALA A 20 -0.49 -5.08 9.10
CA ALA A 20 -1.49 -6.13 9.16
C ALA A 20 -1.05 -7.31 10.04
N ASN A 21 0.25 -7.68 10.02
CA ASN A 21 0.79 -8.71 10.92
C ASN A 21 0.73 -8.28 12.39
N ILE A 22 1.09 -7.03 12.72
CA ILE A 22 0.96 -6.51 14.09
C ILE A 22 -0.50 -6.58 14.56
N LEU A 23 -1.45 -6.22 13.69
CA LEU A 23 -2.87 -6.31 14.01
C LEU A 23 -3.30 -7.77 14.24
N PHE A 24 -2.88 -8.69 13.37
CA PHE A 24 -3.16 -10.11 13.51
C PHE A 24 -2.65 -10.68 14.84
N ASP A 25 -1.41 -10.38 15.20
CA ASP A 25 -0.78 -10.85 16.44
C ASP A 25 -1.46 -10.26 17.68
N THR A 26 -1.87 -8.99 17.61
CA THR A 26 -2.59 -8.33 18.70
C THR A 26 -3.97 -8.95 18.91
N LEU A 27 -4.68 -9.27 17.83
CA LEU A 27 -5.97 -9.96 17.91
C LEU A 27 -5.82 -11.37 18.46
N LEU A 28 -4.75 -12.09 18.08
CA LEU A 28 -4.45 -13.42 18.63
C LEU A 28 -4.19 -13.36 20.14
N ALA A 29 -3.40 -12.39 20.59
CA ALA A 29 -3.13 -12.20 22.01
C ALA A 29 -4.41 -11.88 22.81
N LEU A 30 -5.32 -11.08 22.23
CA LEU A 30 -6.59 -10.73 22.86
C LEU A 30 -7.55 -11.93 22.95
N GLU A 31 -7.66 -12.72 21.88
CA GLU A 31 -8.41 -13.98 21.85
C GLU A 31 -7.92 -14.93 22.95
N LEU A 32 -6.61 -15.19 23.00
CA LEU A 32 -5.99 -16.05 24.01
C LEU A 32 -6.23 -15.55 25.44
N ALA A 33 -6.18 -14.23 25.66
CA ALA A 33 -6.43 -13.65 26.98
C ALA A 33 -7.88 -13.87 27.44
N LEU A 34 -8.85 -13.73 26.53
CA LEU A 34 -10.27 -13.95 26.83
C LEU A 34 -10.55 -15.42 27.10
N GLU A 35 -10.06 -16.32 26.25
CA GLU A 35 -10.21 -17.76 26.43
C GLU A 35 -9.57 -18.25 27.73
N THR A 36 -8.36 -17.77 28.05
CA THR A 36 -7.66 -18.11 29.29
C THR A 36 -8.43 -17.62 30.52
N SER A 37 -9.03 -16.42 30.44
CA SER A 37 -9.85 -15.86 31.51
C SER A 37 -11.13 -16.68 31.73
N ALA A 38 -11.82 -17.03 30.64
CA ALA A 38 -12.99 -17.91 30.66
C ALA A 38 -12.67 -19.30 31.25
N ALA A 39 -11.57 -19.90 30.81
CA ALA A 39 -11.10 -21.20 31.31
C ALA A 39 -10.73 -21.14 32.80
N SER A 40 -10.10 -20.05 33.25
CA SER A 40 -9.73 -19.86 34.67
C SER A 40 -10.97 -19.73 35.57
N ILE A 41 -12.01 -19.02 35.10
CA ILE A 41 -13.28 -18.88 35.83
C ILE A 41 -14.00 -20.23 35.89
N LYS A 42 -14.12 -20.95 34.77
CA LYS A 42 -14.70 -22.30 34.71
C LYS A 42 -13.94 -23.27 35.63
N GLY A 43 -12.61 -23.25 35.59
CA GLY A 43 -11.75 -24.10 36.41
C GLY A 43 -11.90 -23.83 37.90
N THR A 44 -11.84 -22.55 38.29
CA THR A 44 -12.05 -22.13 39.69
C THR A 44 -13.43 -22.51 40.20
N GLY A 45 -14.47 -22.27 39.38
CA GLY A 45 -15.84 -22.64 39.70
C GLY A 45 -16.04 -24.14 39.92
N ASN A 46 -15.46 -24.98 39.05
CA ASN A 46 -15.49 -26.43 39.22
C ASN A 46 -14.76 -26.92 40.47
N LEU A 47 -13.68 -26.25 40.88
CA LEU A 47 -13.02 -26.55 42.15
C LEU A 47 -13.95 -26.27 43.34
N PHE A 48 -14.69 -25.16 43.32
CA PHE A 48 -15.69 -24.87 44.34
C PHE A 48 -16.80 -25.93 44.34
N LEU A 49 -17.38 -26.28 43.18
CA LEU A 49 -18.40 -27.34 43.08
C LEU A 49 -17.91 -28.70 43.60
N GLY A 50 -16.61 -28.98 43.56
CA GLY A 50 -16.01 -30.21 44.08
C GLY A 50 -15.79 -30.24 45.60
N LEU A 51 -16.01 -29.11 46.31
CA LEU A 51 -15.87 -29.07 47.76
C LEU A 51 -17.07 -29.74 48.44
N ALA A 52 -16.80 -30.69 49.32
CA ALA A 52 -17.85 -31.36 50.09
C ALA A 52 -18.49 -30.38 51.09
N VAL A 53 -19.80 -30.15 50.94
CA VAL A 53 -20.58 -29.36 51.90
C VAL A 53 -20.84 -30.22 53.15
N PRO A 54 -20.53 -29.73 54.37
CA PRO A 54 -20.80 -30.47 55.60
C PRO A 54 -22.28 -30.83 55.72
N ALA A 55 -22.57 -32.08 56.12
CA ALA A 55 -23.93 -32.63 56.08
C ALA A 55 -24.99 -31.82 56.85
N LYS A 56 -24.57 -31.11 57.90
CA LYS A 56 -25.42 -30.25 58.72
C LYS A 56 -25.87 -28.95 58.02
N LEU A 57 -25.27 -28.62 56.88
CA LEU A 57 -25.50 -27.37 56.14
C LEU A 57 -26.23 -27.59 54.80
N PHE A 58 -26.44 -28.84 54.35
CA PHE A 58 -27.08 -29.14 53.05
C PHE A 58 -28.41 -28.41 52.82
N GLY A 59 -29.26 -28.29 53.85
CA GLY A 59 -30.53 -27.58 53.72
C GLY A 59 -30.42 -26.07 53.48
N MET A 60 -29.28 -25.44 53.85
CA MET A 60 -28.99 -24.03 53.55
C MET A 60 -28.30 -23.83 52.20
N PHE A 61 -27.70 -24.90 51.65
CA PHE A 61 -26.89 -24.90 50.42
C PHE A 61 -27.48 -25.81 49.33
N SER A 62 -28.77 -26.14 49.39
CA SER A 62 -29.42 -27.06 48.43
C SER A 62 -29.27 -26.60 46.98
N ASP A 63 -29.26 -25.28 46.76
CA ASP A 63 -29.22 -24.68 45.42
C ASP A 63 -27.82 -24.09 45.10
N TRP A 64 -26.81 -24.44 45.90
CA TRP A 64 -25.49 -23.83 45.80
C TRP A 64 -24.80 -24.13 44.48
N ASP A 65 -24.89 -25.39 44.02
CA ASP A 65 -24.32 -25.81 42.74
C ASP A 65 -24.95 -25.07 41.56
N GLU A 66 -26.27 -24.87 41.60
CA GLU A 66 -27.02 -24.16 40.56
C GLU A 66 -26.67 -22.67 40.53
N LYS A 67 -26.54 -22.06 41.72
CA LYS A 67 -26.12 -20.65 41.84
C LYS A 67 -24.69 -20.43 41.35
N ILE A 68 -23.76 -21.34 41.65
CA ILE A 68 -22.38 -21.25 41.17
C ILE A 68 -22.32 -21.45 39.66
N LYS A 69 -23.00 -22.47 39.11
CA LYS A 69 -23.05 -22.69 37.65
C LYS A 69 -23.64 -21.50 36.92
N SER A 70 -24.76 -20.97 37.40
CA SER A 70 -25.41 -19.79 36.83
C SER A 70 -24.50 -18.55 36.85
N ALA A 71 -23.78 -18.32 37.95
CA ALA A 71 -22.82 -17.22 38.05
C ALA A 71 -21.62 -17.38 37.10
N ILE A 72 -21.08 -18.60 36.97
CA ILE A 72 -20.02 -18.91 36.01
C ILE A 72 -20.51 -18.64 34.59
N ASP A 73 -21.68 -19.17 34.22
CA ASP A 73 -22.22 -19.04 32.87
C ASP A 73 -22.50 -17.57 32.51
N HIS A 74 -23.02 -16.78 33.45
CA HIS A 74 -23.27 -15.35 33.26
C HIS A 74 -22.00 -14.55 32.98
N VAL A 75 -20.85 -14.96 33.54
CA VAL A 75 -19.57 -14.25 33.36
C VAL A 75 -18.80 -14.78 32.14
N VAL A 76 -18.85 -16.08 31.90
CA VAL A 76 -18.03 -16.73 30.88
C VAL A 76 -18.65 -16.60 29.49
N LYS A 77 -19.97 -16.68 29.36
CA LYS A 77 -20.63 -16.60 28.05
C LYS A 77 -20.29 -15.31 27.27
N PRO A 78 -20.31 -14.11 27.87
CA PRO A 78 -19.88 -12.90 27.18
C PRO A 78 -18.40 -12.91 26.76
N LEU A 79 -17.53 -13.55 27.55
CA LEU A 79 -16.10 -13.66 27.21
C LEU A 79 -15.88 -14.55 25.99
N ASP A 80 -16.58 -15.69 25.94
CA ASP A 80 -16.54 -16.63 24.82
C ASP A 80 -17.07 -15.94 23.53
N GLU A 81 -18.19 -15.21 23.60
CA GLU A 81 -18.76 -14.48 22.45
C GLU A 81 -17.81 -13.39 21.88
N ILE A 82 -17.10 -12.67 22.76
CA ILE A 82 -16.12 -11.67 22.34
C ILE A 82 -14.89 -12.35 21.71
N ALA A 83 -14.42 -13.46 22.29
CA ALA A 83 -13.30 -14.23 21.75
C ALA A 83 -13.61 -14.75 20.34
N GLU A 84 -14.80 -15.32 20.11
CA GLU A 84 -15.26 -15.76 18.79
C GLU A 84 -15.31 -14.61 17.78
N THR A 85 -15.77 -13.44 18.20
CA THR A 85 -15.80 -12.25 17.35
C THR A 85 -14.38 -11.82 16.93
N ILE A 86 -13.45 -11.79 17.89
CA ILE A 86 -12.04 -11.45 17.64
C ILE A 86 -11.38 -12.46 16.72
N GLU A 87 -11.67 -13.76 16.91
CA GLU A 87 -11.18 -14.82 16.04
C GLU A 87 -11.65 -14.60 14.59
N GLY A 88 -12.92 -14.24 14.40
CA GLY A 88 -13.49 -13.89 13.10
C GLY A 88 -12.77 -12.72 12.43
N VAL A 89 -12.49 -11.65 13.18
CA VAL A 89 -11.73 -10.50 12.69
C VAL A 89 -10.28 -10.89 12.35
N ARG A 90 -9.62 -11.67 13.22
CA ARG A 90 -8.25 -12.16 13.00
C ARG A 90 -8.15 -12.98 11.72
N LYS A 91 -9.10 -13.89 11.48
CA LYS A 91 -9.20 -14.68 10.24
C LYS A 91 -9.35 -13.77 9.01
N ALA A 92 -10.18 -12.73 9.08
CA ALA A 92 -10.35 -11.76 8.00
C ALA A 92 -9.05 -10.99 7.71
N VAL A 93 -8.31 -10.58 8.75
CA VAL A 93 -6.99 -9.95 8.61
C VAL A 93 -5.96 -10.91 7.98
N GLY A 94 -5.96 -12.18 8.37
CA GLY A 94 -5.11 -13.21 7.75
C GLY A 94 -5.39 -13.38 6.24
N ASN A 95 -6.66 -13.34 5.85
CA ASN A 95 -7.06 -13.37 4.45
C ASN A 95 -6.60 -12.11 3.70
N LEU A 96 -6.67 -10.93 4.32
CA LEU A 96 -6.17 -9.68 3.75
C LEU A 96 -4.66 -9.72 3.51
N ILE A 97 -3.88 -10.21 4.50
CA ILE A 97 -2.42 -10.39 4.38
C ILE A 97 -2.08 -11.28 3.18
N SER A 98 -2.85 -12.36 2.98
CA SER A 98 -2.65 -13.28 1.86
C SER A 98 -2.97 -12.65 0.50
N PHE A 99 -3.89 -11.68 0.46
CA PHE A 99 -4.33 -11.02 -0.77
C PHE A 99 -3.47 -9.80 -1.16
N LEU A 100 -2.91 -9.09 -0.17
CA LEU A 100 -2.09 -7.90 -0.34
C LEU A 100 -1.02 -8.03 -1.45
N PRO A 101 -0.25 -9.12 -1.54
CA PRO A 101 0.77 -9.29 -2.58
C PRO A 101 0.24 -9.27 -4.00
N CYS A 102 -1.01 -9.69 -4.22
CA CYS A 102 -1.65 -9.76 -5.52
C CYS A 102 -2.57 -8.55 -5.81
N PHE A 103 -2.81 -7.70 -4.82
CA PHE A 103 -3.76 -6.58 -4.89
C PHE A 103 -3.48 -5.66 -6.08
N VAL A 104 -2.23 -5.17 -6.18
CA VAL A 104 -1.84 -4.22 -7.24
C VAL A 104 -1.98 -4.82 -8.63
N TYR A 105 -1.71 -6.12 -8.79
CA TYR A 105 -1.85 -6.79 -10.08
C TYR A 105 -3.30 -6.98 -10.48
N LYS A 106 -4.19 -7.28 -9.53
CA LYS A 106 -5.62 -7.44 -9.78
C LYS A 106 -6.32 -6.12 -10.09
N PHE A 107 -5.89 -5.05 -9.42
CA PHE A 107 -6.45 -3.71 -9.63
C PHE A 107 -5.68 -2.88 -10.66
N LYS A 108 -4.63 -3.46 -11.27
CA LYS A 108 -3.83 -2.82 -12.31
C LYS A 108 -4.65 -2.07 -13.36
N PRO A 109 -5.69 -2.64 -14.01
CA PRO A 109 -6.45 -1.91 -15.02
C PRO A 109 -7.17 -0.66 -14.47
N TYR A 110 -7.59 -0.68 -13.20
CA TYR A 110 -8.21 0.47 -12.55
C TYR A 110 -7.18 1.52 -12.13
N ILE A 111 -6.02 1.08 -11.62
CA ILE A 111 -4.89 1.95 -11.28
C ILE A 111 -4.37 2.62 -12.56
N ASP A 112 -4.22 1.85 -13.64
CA ASP A 112 -3.83 2.34 -14.96
C ASP A 112 -4.81 3.40 -15.46
N ASN A 113 -6.11 3.15 -15.36
CA ASN A 113 -7.13 4.09 -15.78
C ASN A 113 -7.14 5.36 -14.89
N ALA A 114 -7.27 5.20 -13.58
CA ALA A 114 -7.39 6.32 -12.65
C ALA A 114 -6.15 7.21 -12.59
N ILE A 115 -4.94 6.64 -12.73
CA ILE A 115 -3.68 7.38 -12.62
C ILE A 115 -3.13 7.79 -13.98
N PHE A 116 -3.26 6.94 -15.02
CA PHE A 116 -2.55 7.14 -16.28
C PHE A 116 -3.44 7.47 -17.49
N GLU A 117 -4.74 7.07 -17.52
CA GLU A 117 -5.65 7.53 -18.59
C GLU A 117 -5.98 9.03 -18.47
N GLN A 118 -6.14 9.57 -17.25
CA GLN A 118 -6.41 11.02 -17.09
C GLN A 118 -5.26 11.91 -17.59
N ILE A 119 -4.03 11.40 -17.64
CA ILE A 119 -2.83 12.19 -18.01
C ILE A 119 -2.37 11.85 -19.44
N HIS A 120 -3.04 10.92 -20.15
CA HIS A 120 -2.63 10.43 -21.47
C HIS A 120 -1.12 10.16 -21.57
N PHE A 121 -0.53 9.57 -20.52
CA PHE A 121 0.93 9.53 -20.36
C PHE A 121 1.62 8.85 -21.56
N ASN A 122 0.99 7.84 -22.14
CA ASN A 122 1.47 7.18 -23.34
C ASN A 122 1.45 8.10 -24.58
N SER A 123 0.41 8.91 -24.75
CA SER A 123 0.32 9.89 -25.83
C SER A 123 1.33 11.01 -25.64
N VAL A 124 1.48 11.54 -24.42
CA VAL A 124 2.48 12.57 -24.08
C VAL A 124 3.90 12.05 -24.35
N ASN A 125 4.20 10.82 -23.93
CA ASN A 125 5.50 10.19 -24.21
C ASN A 125 5.75 10.02 -25.72
N LEU A 126 4.74 9.58 -26.48
CA LEU A 126 4.83 9.44 -27.93
C LEU A 126 5.09 10.78 -28.62
N TYR A 127 4.34 11.83 -28.24
CA TYR A 127 4.52 13.17 -28.81
C TYR A 127 5.85 13.80 -28.41
N ASN A 128 6.30 13.63 -27.15
CA ASN A 128 7.59 14.12 -26.71
C ASN A 128 8.75 13.41 -27.41
N THR A 129 8.63 12.09 -27.66
CA THR A 129 9.62 11.33 -28.44
C THR A 129 9.72 11.85 -29.86
N ALA A 130 8.58 12.05 -30.52
CA ALA A 130 8.54 12.63 -31.87
C ALA A 130 9.12 14.06 -31.89
N ALA A 131 8.78 14.88 -30.90
CA ALA A 131 9.30 16.23 -30.76
C ALA A 131 10.82 16.26 -30.52
N VAL A 132 11.37 15.35 -29.72
CA VAL A 132 12.83 15.20 -29.54
C VAL A 132 13.50 14.89 -30.88
N SER A 133 12.97 13.96 -31.67
CA SER A 133 13.53 13.62 -32.99
C SER A 133 13.56 14.85 -33.92
N ILE A 134 12.45 15.59 -33.99
CA ILE A 134 12.36 16.83 -34.80
C ILE A 134 13.36 17.89 -34.31
N LEU A 135 13.51 18.04 -32.98
CA LEU A 135 14.46 18.98 -32.40
C LEU A 135 15.92 18.58 -32.66
N GLU A 136 16.24 17.28 -32.72
CA GLU A 136 17.57 16.79 -33.10
C GLU A 136 17.89 17.11 -34.57
N GLU A 137 16.94 16.87 -35.48
CA GLU A 137 17.07 17.25 -36.89
C GLU A 137 17.24 18.77 -37.06
N THR A 138 16.46 19.56 -36.32
CA THR A 138 16.55 21.02 -36.35
C THR A 138 17.89 21.52 -35.78
N GLU A 139 18.41 20.86 -34.74
CA GLU A 139 19.73 21.15 -34.17
C GLU A 139 20.84 20.95 -35.21
N LEU A 140 20.80 19.84 -35.97
CA LEU A 140 21.76 19.55 -37.04
C LEU A 140 21.71 20.58 -38.17
N LEU A 141 20.50 20.97 -38.60
CA LEU A 141 20.32 22.00 -39.63
C LEU A 141 20.93 23.34 -39.19
N PHE A 142 20.68 23.77 -37.95
CA PHE A 142 21.23 25.03 -37.44
C PHE A 142 22.74 24.97 -37.18
N GLN A 143 23.30 23.80 -36.86
CA GLN A 143 24.76 23.61 -36.83
C GLN A 143 25.38 23.88 -38.20
N ASP A 144 24.78 23.36 -39.27
CA ASP A 144 25.26 23.58 -40.65
C ASP A 144 25.14 25.06 -41.05
N ILE A 145 24.00 25.72 -40.77
CA ILE A 145 23.82 27.16 -41.02
C ILE A 145 24.91 27.98 -40.31
N VAL A 146 25.19 27.70 -39.04
CA VAL A 146 26.25 28.40 -38.29
C VAL A 146 27.61 28.18 -38.95
N PHE A 147 27.92 26.95 -39.37
CA PHE A 147 29.17 26.61 -40.04
C PHE A 147 29.33 27.39 -41.36
N GLN A 148 28.32 27.38 -42.22
CA GLN A 148 28.34 28.08 -43.51
C GLN A 148 28.53 29.58 -43.36
N LEU A 149 27.86 30.20 -42.37
CA LEU A 149 27.95 31.64 -42.14
C LEU A 149 29.24 32.07 -41.43
N SER A 150 29.89 31.18 -40.69
CA SER A 150 31.09 31.51 -39.90
C SER A 150 32.31 31.92 -40.74
N ASN A 151 32.36 31.54 -42.01
CA ASN A 151 33.48 31.85 -42.91
C ASN A 151 33.31 33.17 -43.68
N GLN A 152 32.22 33.90 -43.45
CA GLN A 152 31.88 35.12 -44.17
C GLN A 152 32.19 36.37 -43.33
N LYS A 153 32.83 37.38 -43.94
CA LYS A 153 33.32 38.59 -43.24
C LYS A 153 32.44 39.84 -43.38
N ALA A 154 31.36 39.77 -44.16
CA ALA A 154 30.44 40.90 -44.30
C ALA A 154 29.67 41.13 -42.99
N LYS A 155 29.58 42.39 -42.51
CA LYS A 155 28.92 42.75 -41.24
C LYS A 155 27.52 42.15 -41.08
N ALA A 156 26.71 42.18 -42.15
CA ALA A 156 25.37 41.61 -42.16
C ALA A 156 25.39 40.07 -41.97
N ILE A 157 26.36 39.38 -42.57
CA ILE A 157 26.51 37.93 -42.45
C ILE A 157 27.03 37.55 -41.06
N THR A 158 27.93 38.34 -40.48
CA THR A 158 28.37 38.14 -39.08
C THR A 158 27.20 38.28 -38.10
N ALA A 159 26.31 39.25 -38.31
CA ALA A 159 25.10 39.40 -37.49
C ALA A 159 24.16 38.18 -37.62
N LEU A 160 23.97 37.67 -38.84
CA LEU A 160 23.20 36.44 -39.10
C LEU A 160 23.83 35.20 -38.45
N CYS A 161 25.17 35.09 -38.47
CA CYS A 161 25.90 34.01 -37.81
C CYS A 161 25.66 34.02 -36.30
N ASN A 162 25.69 35.19 -35.67
CA ASN A 162 25.43 35.33 -34.23
C ASN A 162 23.98 34.96 -33.88
N ALA A 163 23.00 35.47 -34.63
CA ALA A 163 21.59 35.10 -34.43
C ALA A 163 21.36 33.59 -34.58
N SER A 164 22.03 32.95 -35.55
CA SER A 164 21.93 31.50 -35.78
C SER A 164 22.52 30.69 -34.63
N LYS A 165 23.60 31.16 -34.00
CA LYS A 165 24.18 30.53 -32.79
C LYS A 165 23.24 30.61 -31.60
N ASP A 166 22.54 31.72 -31.41
CA ASP A 166 21.57 31.89 -30.34
C ASP A 166 20.36 30.96 -30.53
N ILE A 167 19.86 30.85 -31.77
CA ILE A 167 18.78 29.91 -32.11
C ILE A 167 19.22 28.46 -31.86
N LEU A 168 20.44 28.08 -32.29
CA LEU A 168 20.99 26.74 -32.03
C LEU A 168 21.07 26.44 -30.53
N LYS A 169 21.51 27.40 -29.71
CA LYS A 169 21.56 27.26 -28.25
C LYS A 169 20.16 27.02 -27.67
N ASN A 170 19.15 27.76 -28.14
CA ASN A 170 17.78 27.61 -27.67
C ASN A 170 17.15 26.27 -28.07
N ILE A 171 17.43 25.78 -29.28
CA ILE A 171 17.00 24.45 -29.74
C ILE A 171 17.58 23.34 -28.84
N LYS A 172 18.88 23.44 -28.50
CA LYS A 172 19.53 22.48 -27.58
C LYS A 172 18.88 22.45 -26.20
N LEU A 173 18.54 23.63 -25.66
CA LEU A 173 17.86 23.74 -24.36
C LEU A 173 16.45 23.14 -24.42
N LEU A 174 15.67 23.53 -25.42
CA LEU A 174 14.30 23.02 -25.61
C LEU A 174 14.29 21.49 -25.77
N ARG A 175 15.23 20.94 -26.53
CA ARG A 175 15.38 19.48 -26.67
C ARG A 175 15.65 18.80 -25.33
N ALA A 176 16.54 19.36 -24.53
CA ALA A 176 16.85 18.81 -23.21
C ALA A 176 15.62 18.82 -22.29
N ASP A 177 14.82 19.89 -22.32
CA ASP A 177 13.61 20.01 -21.52
C ASP A 177 12.53 19.02 -21.96
N VAL A 178 12.27 18.91 -23.27
CA VAL A 178 11.30 17.93 -23.80
C VAL A 178 11.75 16.49 -23.50
N LYS A 179 13.06 16.20 -23.63
CA LYS A 179 13.65 14.89 -23.31
C LYS A 179 13.48 14.50 -21.85
N ARG A 180 13.48 15.47 -20.92
CA ARG A 180 13.23 15.22 -19.50
C ARG A 180 11.77 14.86 -19.23
N GLY A 181 10.84 15.37 -20.02
CA GLY A 181 9.42 15.00 -19.97
C GLY A 181 9.08 13.68 -20.69
N THR A 182 10.09 12.94 -21.16
CA THR A 182 9.95 11.63 -21.85
C THR A 182 10.40 10.44 -20.99
N LEU A 183 11.08 10.70 -19.86
CA LEU A 183 11.57 9.69 -18.89
C LEU A 183 10.56 9.51 -17.75
#